data_AF-A0A3D3B3U1-F1
#
_entry.id   AF-A0A3D3B3U1-F1
#
_cell.length_a   1.000
_cell.length_b   1.000
_cell.length_c   1.000
_cell.angle_alpha   90.00
_cell.angle_beta   90.00
_cell.angle_gamma   90.00
#
_symmetry.space_group_name_H-M   'P 1'
#
loop_
_entity.id
_entity.type
_entity.pdbx_description
1 polymer ?
#
loop_
_entity_poly.entity_id
_entity_poly.type
_entity_poly.pdbx_seq_one_letter_code
_entity_poly.pdbx_strand_id
1 'polypeptide(L)' 'MADPWPTELRLDKDKRVLTVGFDDGQSFALPAELLRVLSPSAEVQGHSPEQRVTVAGKKDVGILRVEPVGNYAV' A
#
# COMPACT_ATOMS: atom_id res chain seq x y z
N MET A 1 20.02 -9.62 -11.96
CA MET A 1 18.73 -10.30 -11.72
C MET A 1 17.67 -9.23 -11.83
N ALA A 2 16.52 -9.52 -12.44
CA ALA A 2 15.40 -8.58 -12.44
C ALA A 2 14.76 -8.58 -11.04
N ASP A 3 14.26 -7.43 -10.59
CA ASP A 3 13.47 -7.35 -9.38
C ASP A 3 12.15 -8.12 -9.55
N PRO A 4 11.63 -8.79 -8.50
CA PRO A 4 10.38 -9.55 -8.59
C PRO A 4 9.22 -8.66 -9.05
N TRP A 5 8.45 -9.13 -10.03
CA TRP A 5 7.32 -8.38 -10.57
C TRP A 5 6.01 -8.82 -9.93
N PRO A 6 5.14 -7.88 -9.50
CA PRO A 6 3.84 -8.24 -8.94
C PRO A 6 2.93 -8.85 -10.01
N THR A 7 2.36 -10.02 -9.71
CA THR A 7 1.47 -10.77 -10.60
C THR A 7 0.02 -10.80 -10.11
N GLU A 8 -0.20 -10.57 -8.81
CA GLU A 8 -1.54 -10.58 -8.20
C GLU A 8 -1.69 -9.42 -7.20
N LEU A 9 -2.85 -8.77 -7.25
CA LEU A 9 -3.33 -7.86 -6.21
C LEU A 9 -4.71 -8.31 -5.76
N ARG A 10 -4.82 -8.75 -4.51
CA ARG A 10 -6.08 -9.22 -3.93
C ARG A 10 -6.41 -8.43 -2.68
N LEU A 11 -7.54 -7.73 -2.73
CA LEU A 11 -8.12 -7.07 -1.56
C LEU A 11 -9.03 -8.05 -0.82
N ASP A 12 -8.80 -8.23 0.48
CA ASP A 12 -9.66 -9.07 1.33
C ASP A 12 -11.08 -8.48 1.44
N LYS A 13 -12.05 -9.34 1.74
CA LYS A 13 -13.49 -8.97 1.77
C LYS A 13 -13.81 -7.87 2.78
N ASP A 14 -13.09 -7.83 3.89
CA ASP A 14 -13.22 -6.80 4.94
C ASP A 14 -12.51 -5.49 4.58
N LYS A 15 -11.79 -5.46 3.45
CA LYS A 15 -11.01 -4.34 2.92
C LYS A 15 -9.89 -3.87 3.85
N ARG A 16 -9.43 -4.71 4.78
CA ARG A 16 -8.37 -4.37 5.75
C ARG A 16 -6.98 -4.82 5.33
N VAL A 17 -6.86 -5.75 4.39
CA VAL A 17 -5.59 -6.31 3.94
C VAL A 17 -5.55 -6.37 2.42
N LEU A 18 -4.47 -5.84 1.83
CA LEU A 18 -4.12 -6.03 0.43
C LEU A 18 -3.01 -7.09 0.35
N THR A 19 -3.28 -8.22 -0.29
CA THR A 19 -2.26 -9.21 -0.60
C THR A 19 -1.63 -8.93 -1.96
N VAL A 20 -0.31 -8.91 -2.02
CA VAL A 20 0.48 -8.79 -3.25
C VAL A 20 1.22 -10.09 -3.50
N GLY A 21 1.02 -10.71 -4.66
CA GLY A 21 1.77 -11.88 -5.11
C GLY A 21 2.80 -11.49 -6.18
N PHE A 22 3.97 -12.13 -6.16
CA PHE A 22 5.09 -11.87 -7.06
C PHE A 22 5.40 -13.08 -7.95
N ASP A 23 6.07 -12.84 -9.08
CA ASP A 23 6.46 -13.88 -10.05
C ASP A 23 7.49 -14.89 -9.55
N ASP A 24 8.21 -14.55 -8.47
CA ASP A 24 9.10 -15.45 -7.73
C ASP A 24 8.37 -16.37 -6.74
N GLY A 25 7.03 -16.26 -6.66
CA GLY A 25 6.17 -17.04 -5.78
C GLY A 25 6.05 -16.48 -4.36
N GLN A 26 6.72 -15.38 -4.03
CA GLN A 26 6.54 -14.70 -2.75
C GLN A 26 5.20 -13.97 -2.71
N SER A 27 4.62 -13.86 -1.51
CA SER A 27 3.41 -13.08 -1.28
C SER A 27 3.48 -12.34 0.05
N PHE A 28 2.90 -11.14 0.06
CA PHE A 28 2.95 -10.25 1.22
C PHE A 28 1.57 -9.68 1.50
N ALA A 29 1.16 -9.73 2.76
CA ALA A 29 -0.07 -9.13 3.26
C ALA A 29 0.23 -7.72 3.80
N LEU A 30 -0.37 -6.71 3.18
CA LEU A 30 -0.19 -5.30 3.52
C LEU A 30 -1.46 -4.79 4.20
N PRO A 31 -1.42 -4.50 5.52
CA PRO A 31 -2.56 -3.91 6.21
C PRO A 31 -2.89 -2.51 5.67
N ALA A 32 -4.19 -2.19 5.59
CA ALA A 32 -4.68 -0.87 5.18
C ALA A 32 -4.12 0.25 6.07
N GLU A 33 -3.91 -0.01 7.36
CA GLU A 33 -3.25 0.92 8.28
C GLU A 33 -1.82 1.23 7.82
N LEU A 34 -1.02 0.21 7.51
CA LEU A 34 0.36 0.38 7.06
C LEU A 34 0.41 1.25 5.81
N LEU A 35 -0.44 0.94 4.82
CA LEU A 35 -0.52 1.71 3.57
C LEU A 35 -0.94 3.17 3.83
N ARG A 36 -1.84 3.41 4.79
CA ARG A 36 -2.30 4.77 5.13
C ARG A 36 -1.27 5.58 5.89
N VAL A 37 -0.56 4.95 6.82
CA VAL A 37 0.46 5.59 7.68
C VAL A 37 1.75 5.86 6.91
N LEU A 38 2.13 4.96 6.00
CA LEU A 38 3.32 5.09 5.16
C LEU A 38 3.01 5.69 3.78
N SER A 39 1.84 6.28 3.59
CA SER A 39 1.43 6.84 2.31
C SER A 39 2.46 7.85 1.78
N PRO A 40 2.82 7.79 0.48
CA PRO A 40 3.72 8.75 -0.15
C PRO A 40 3.07 10.11 -0.43
N SER A 41 1.77 10.29 -0.14
CA SER A 41 1.06 11.54 -0.38
C SER A 41 1.68 12.71 0.39
N ALA A 42 1.63 13.91 -0.20
CA ALA A 42 2.15 15.13 0.41
C ALA A 42 1.52 15.46 1.79
N GLU A 43 0.28 15.02 2.04
CA GLU A 43 -0.38 15.12 3.35
C GLU A 43 0.32 14.33 4.46
N VAL A 44 1.06 13.26 4.13
CA VAL A 44 1.81 12.43 5.07
C VAL A 44 3.30 12.74 5.00
N GLN A 45 3.85 12.92 3.79
CA GLN A 45 5.29 13.09 3.60
C GLN A 45 5.76 14.54 3.73
N GLY A 46 4.88 15.52 3.51
CA GLY A 46 5.26 16.91 3.31
C GLY A 46 6.13 17.10 2.05
N HIS A 47 6.62 18.32 1.85
CA HIS A 47 7.52 18.66 0.74
C HIS A 47 9.01 18.56 1.14
N SER A 48 9.29 18.19 2.38
CA SER A 48 10.65 18.01 2.92
C SER A 48 10.62 16.93 4.03
N PRO A 49 11.71 16.20 4.31
CA PRO A 49 11.73 15.11 5.29
C PRO A 49 11.29 15.54 6.70
N GLU A 50 11.55 16.78 7.07
CA GLU A 50 11.19 17.40 8.35
C GLU A 50 9.68 17.65 8.48
N GLN A 51 8.96 17.67 7.37
CA GLN A 51 7.52 17.85 7.29
C GLN A 51 6.75 16.53 7.27
N ARG A 52 7.45 15.39 7.39
CA ARG A 52 6.80 14.07 7.53
C ARG A 52 6.04 14.02 8.84
N VAL A 53 4.76 13.66 8.75
CA VAL A 53 3.90 13.47 9.92
C VAL A 53 3.44 12.03 9.97
N THR A 54 3.73 11.33 11.07
CA THR A 54 3.14 10.03 11.33
C THR A 54 1.66 10.20 11.67
N VAL A 55 0.80 9.66 10.83
CA VAL A 55 -0.65 9.76 11.00
C VAL A 55 -1.14 8.69 11.99
N ALA A 56 -1.37 9.07 13.24
CA ALA A 56 -1.88 8.16 14.28
C ALA A 56 -3.40 7.85 14.12
N GLY A 57 -3.87 6.84 14.84
CA GLY A 57 -5.30 6.51 14.94
C GLY A 57 -5.90 5.88 13.68
N LYS A 58 -5.09 5.19 12.87
CA LYS A 58 -5.50 4.59 11.60
C LYS A 58 -5.70 3.07 11.63
N LYS A 59 -5.64 2.44 12.81
CA LYS A 59 -5.90 1.00 12.99
C LYS A 59 -7.23 0.53 12.40
N ASP A 60 -8.23 1.41 12.35
CA ASP A 60 -9.59 1.09 11.91
C ASP A 60 -9.91 1.46 10.45
N VAL A 61 -8.91 1.88 9.68
CA VAL A 61 -9.11 2.20 8.26
C VAL A 61 -9.21 0.96 7.39
N GLY A 62 -9.94 1.09 6.28
CA GLY A 62 -10.02 0.11 5.21
C GLY A 62 -9.82 0.76 3.84
N ILE A 63 -9.54 -0.05 2.84
CA ILE A 63 -9.31 0.37 1.46
C ILE A 63 -10.65 0.48 0.74
N LEU A 64 -11.03 1.68 0.30
CA LEU A 64 -12.32 1.88 -0.37
C LEU A 64 -12.36 1.21 -1.75
N ARG A 65 -11.30 1.43 -2.54
CA ARG A 65 -11.09 0.92 -3.89
C ARG A 65 -9.57 0.82 -4.17
N VAL A 66 -9.20 -0.05 -5.11
CA VAL A 66 -7.85 -0.16 -5.68
C VAL A 66 -8.01 0.04 -7.18
N GLU A 67 -7.24 0.95 -7.77
CA GLU A 67 -7.38 1.31 -9.18
C GLU A 67 -6.01 1.34 -9.85
N PRO A 68 -5.80 0.58 -10.93
CA PRO A 68 -4.50 0.56 -11.59
C PRO A 68 -4.17 1.91 -12.23
N VAL A 69 -2.94 2.36 -12.04
CA VAL A 69 -2.36 3.53 -12.72
C VAL A 69 -1.20 3.04 -13.58
N GLY A 70 -1.51 2.76 -14.84
CA GLY A 70 -0.55 2.15 -15.77
C GLY A 70 -0.14 0.75 -15.33
N ASN A 71 1.14 0.41 -15.55
CA ASN A 71 1.68 -0.92 -15.22
C ASN A 71 2.52 -0.94 -13.94
N TYR A 72 2.65 0.18 -13.23
CA TYR A 72 3.64 0.32 -12.15
C TYR A 72 3.05 0.81 -10.82
N ALA A 73 1.77 1.17 -10.78
CA ALA A 73 1.12 1.74 -9.61
C ALA A 73 -0.34 1.32 -9.52
N VAL A 74 -0.89 1.37 -8.31
CA VAL A 74 -2.29 1.11 -7.94
C VAL A 74 -2.75 2.02 -6.80
#